data_AF-A0AA35UY54-F1
#
_entry.id   AF-A0AA35UY54-F1
#
_cell.length_a   1.000
_cell.length_b   1.000
_cell.length_c   1.000
_cell.angle_alpha   90.00
_cell.angle_beta   90.00
_cell.angle_gamma   90.00
#
_symmetry.space_group_name_H-M   'P 1'
#
loop_
_entity.id
_entity.type
_entity.pdbx_description
1 polymer ?
#
loop_
_entity_poly.entity_id
_entity_poly.type
_entity_poly.pdbx_seq_one_letter_code
_entity_poly.pdbx_strand_id
1 'polypeptide(L)'
;MEIERVQEIASLSNLNGTIPIEFIRSENEQPATTTIHGVTLEVPVIDLSDLDDQKLVASIFEASKDWGIFQVVNHDITSEVISKLQKVGKEFFELPQEEKEAIAKPVGYKGVEGYGTKLQKEVEGKKGWVDHLFHRVWPPSAINYQFWPKNPPSYRETNEQYTRLGGEDLTYMLKINYYPPCPCPELALGVVPHTDMSSITILVPNEVQGLQVFKDDHWYDVAYIPNALIIHIGDQMEILSNGIYKSVYHRTTVNKEKTRMSWPMFLEPPSEFEDIHTDQPSPDTFFSRSSIYRVTICRRTIACRLPTIINLLACGQLNHLLYLTLPSKIDLTLELLEFVF
;
A
#
# COMPACT_ATOMS: atom_id res chain seq x y z
N MET A 1 -1.12 27.19 16.68
CA MET A 1 -2.00 26.21 17.37
C MET A 1 -1.24 24.90 17.31
N GLU A 2 -0.98 24.30 18.46
CA GLU A 2 -0.28 23.02 18.56
C GLU A 2 -1.11 21.93 17.87
N ILE A 3 -0.47 21.05 17.10
CA ILE A 3 -1.17 19.97 16.38
C ILE A 3 -1.31 18.82 17.36
N GLU A 4 -2.51 18.57 17.85
CA GLU A 4 -2.79 17.41 18.71
C GLU A 4 -2.57 16.10 17.93
N ARG A 5 -1.78 15.19 18.52
CA ARG A 5 -1.48 13.88 17.96
C ARG A 5 -2.39 12.81 18.55
N VAL A 6 -2.73 11.79 17.77
CA VAL A 6 -3.68 10.76 18.21
C VAL A 6 -3.12 9.94 19.38
N GLN A 7 -1.81 9.71 19.44
CA GLN A 7 -1.16 9.08 20.61
C GLN A 7 -1.41 9.85 21.92
N GLU A 8 -1.36 11.18 21.87
CA GLU A 8 -1.61 12.04 23.03
C GLU A 8 -3.11 12.04 23.40
N ILE A 9 -3.98 12.20 22.40
CA ILE A 9 -5.44 12.11 22.56
C ILE A 9 -5.85 10.77 23.16
N ALA A 10 -5.26 9.66 22.69
CA ALA A 10 -5.55 8.32 23.19
C ALA A 10 -5.17 8.16 24.66
N SER A 11 -4.05 8.75 25.09
CA SER A 11 -3.61 8.72 26.48
C SER A 11 -4.63 9.39 27.42
N LEU A 12 -5.23 10.50 26.98
CA LEU A 12 -6.30 11.18 27.72
C LEU A 12 -7.65 10.45 27.61
N SER A 13 -7.99 9.95 26.42
CA SER A 13 -9.26 9.28 26.13
C SER A 13 -9.42 7.96 26.90
N ASN A 14 -8.33 7.20 27.07
CA ASN A 14 -8.32 5.96 27.82
C ASN A 14 -8.65 6.14 29.31
N LEU A 15 -8.37 7.31 29.89
CA LEU A 15 -8.77 7.63 31.26
C LEU A 15 -10.28 7.85 31.39
N ASN A 16 -10.90 8.43 30.36
CA ASN A 16 -12.31 8.82 30.37
C ASN A 16 -13.24 7.76 29.76
N GLY A 17 -12.68 6.78 29.04
CA GLY A 17 -13.46 5.74 28.35
C GLY A 17 -14.27 6.24 27.15
N THR A 18 -13.95 7.43 26.62
CA THR A 18 -14.66 8.08 25.52
C THR A 18 -13.67 8.68 24.53
N ILE A 19 -14.05 8.77 23.25
CA ILE A 19 -13.26 9.44 22.20
C ILE A 19 -13.90 10.77 21.76
N PRO A 20 -13.11 11.75 21.27
CA PRO A 20 -13.64 13.00 20.72
C PRO A 20 -14.56 12.79 19.49
N ILE A 21 -15.51 13.69 19.30
CA ILE A 21 -16.58 13.57 18.30
C ILE A 21 -16.08 13.56 16.85
N GLU A 22 -14.90 14.15 16.58
CA GLU A 22 -14.29 14.11 15.26
C GLU A 22 -13.78 12.70 14.87
N PHE A 23 -13.59 11.79 15.83
CA PHE A 23 -13.16 10.42 15.55
C PHE A 23 -14.35 9.48 15.33
N ILE A 24 -15.50 9.77 15.96
CA ILE A 24 -16.74 8.99 15.86
C ILE A 24 -17.27 9.02 14.42
N ARG A 25 -17.40 7.86 13.79
CA ARG A 25 -17.97 7.68 12.45
C ARG A 25 -19.49 7.82 12.45
N SER A 26 -20.07 8.09 11.27
CA SER A 26 -21.52 7.99 11.08
C SER A 26 -21.99 6.53 11.21
N GLU A 27 -23.27 6.31 11.54
CA GLU A 27 -23.80 4.96 11.85
C GLU A 27 -23.57 3.94 10.72
N ASN A 28 -23.60 4.38 9.47
CA ASN A 28 -23.35 3.55 8.27
C ASN A 28 -21.87 3.37 7.92
N GLU A 29 -20.96 3.92 8.73
CA GLU A 29 -19.50 3.78 8.58
C GLU A 29 -18.86 3.09 9.81
N GLN A 30 -19.58 3.01 10.93
CA GLN A 30 -19.07 2.44 12.18
C GLN A 30 -18.76 0.94 12.01
N PRO A 31 -17.57 0.47 12.47
CA PRO A 31 -17.26 -0.95 12.49
C PRO A 31 -18.32 -1.81 13.18
N ALA A 32 -18.95 -1.29 14.24
CA ALA A 32 -19.99 -1.99 15.01
C ALA A 32 -21.15 -2.54 14.15
N THR A 33 -21.52 -1.80 13.12
CA THR A 33 -22.70 -2.06 12.28
C THR A 33 -22.34 -2.62 10.92
N THR A 34 -21.15 -2.26 10.41
CA THR A 34 -20.76 -2.53 9.02
C THR A 34 -19.82 -3.71 8.87
N THR A 35 -19.12 -4.13 9.94
CA THR A 35 -18.24 -5.31 9.91
C THR A 35 -19.04 -6.58 10.13
N ILE A 36 -18.81 -7.59 9.30
CA ILE A 36 -19.24 -8.95 9.60
C ILE A 36 -18.31 -9.53 10.66
N HIS A 37 -18.83 -9.69 11.88
CA HIS A 37 -18.09 -10.24 13.00
C HIS A 37 -18.11 -11.77 13.00
N GLY A 38 -17.01 -12.37 13.47
CA GLY A 38 -16.87 -13.83 13.59
C GLY A 38 -16.50 -14.54 12.29
N VAL A 39 -16.33 -13.80 11.19
CA VAL A 39 -15.81 -14.32 9.92
C VAL A 39 -14.58 -13.52 9.54
N THR A 40 -13.46 -14.21 9.35
CA THR A 40 -12.24 -13.62 8.81
C THR A 40 -12.02 -14.20 7.42
N LEU A 41 -11.78 -13.33 6.43
CA LEU A 41 -11.48 -13.76 5.08
C LEU A 41 -10.03 -14.21 4.94
N GLU A 42 -9.87 -15.37 4.34
CA GLU A 42 -8.61 -15.85 3.83
C GLU A 42 -8.47 -15.37 2.38
N VAL A 43 -7.73 -14.27 2.19
CA VAL A 43 -7.36 -13.81 0.85
C VAL A 43 -6.41 -14.81 0.18
N PRO A 44 -6.30 -14.82 -1.17
CA PRO A 44 -5.39 -15.73 -1.86
C PRO A 44 -3.96 -15.67 -1.32
N VAL A 45 -3.30 -16.82 -1.25
CA VAL A 45 -1.92 -16.95 -0.79
C VAL A 45 -1.05 -17.41 -1.95
N ILE A 46 0.02 -16.67 -2.21
CA ILE A 46 0.95 -16.90 -3.31
C ILE A 46 2.31 -17.27 -2.74
N ASP A 47 2.78 -18.45 -3.09
CA ASP A 47 4.11 -18.94 -2.71
C ASP A 47 5.12 -18.58 -3.79
N LEU A 48 6.03 -17.64 -3.50
CA LEU A 48 7.07 -17.25 -4.47
C LEU A 48 8.18 -18.29 -4.62
N SER A 49 8.21 -19.35 -3.81
CA SER A 49 9.16 -20.46 -4.00
C SER A 49 8.69 -21.48 -5.03
N ASP A 50 7.45 -21.37 -5.56
CA ASP A 50 6.97 -22.24 -6.63
C ASP A 50 7.91 -22.13 -7.84
N LEU A 51 8.28 -23.31 -8.39
CA LEU A 51 9.19 -23.44 -9.52
C LEU A 51 8.45 -23.43 -10.86
N ASP A 52 7.12 -23.58 -10.83
CA ASP A 52 6.28 -23.44 -12.02
C ASP A 52 5.91 -21.97 -12.24
N ASP A 53 6.71 -21.28 -13.04
CA ASP A 53 6.49 -19.86 -13.37
C ASP A 53 5.12 -19.62 -14.02
N GLN A 54 4.58 -20.55 -14.81
CA GLN A 54 3.28 -20.37 -15.46
C GLN A 54 2.14 -20.39 -14.45
N LYS A 55 2.19 -21.35 -13.53
CA LYS A 55 1.23 -21.45 -12.43
C LYS A 55 1.33 -20.25 -11.49
N LEU A 56 2.54 -19.80 -11.19
CA LEU A 56 2.77 -18.62 -10.35
C LEU A 56 2.16 -17.36 -10.98
N VAL A 57 2.42 -17.13 -12.27
CA VAL A 57 1.82 -16.02 -13.04
C VAL A 57 0.30 -16.10 -13.04
N ALA A 58 -0.27 -17.28 -13.31
CA ALA A 58 -1.72 -17.46 -13.32
C ALA A 58 -2.33 -17.16 -11.94
N SER A 59 -1.67 -17.60 -10.86
CA SER A 59 -2.15 -17.34 -9.49
C SER A 59 -2.13 -15.85 -9.13
N ILE A 60 -1.06 -15.14 -9.50
CA ILE A 60 -0.97 -13.68 -9.32
C ILE A 60 -2.05 -12.97 -10.16
N PHE A 61 -2.24 -13.39 -11.41
CA PHE A 61 -3.24 -12.81 -12.30
C PHE A 61 -4.65 -12.97 -11.74
N GLU A 62 -5.05 -14.19 -11.37
CA GLU A 62 -6.40 -14.45 -10.83
C GLU A 62 -6.63 -13.71 -9.50
N ALA A 63 -5.66 -13.71 -8.59
CA ALA A 63 -5.76 -12.95 -7.35
C ALA A 63 -5.90 -11.44 -7.60
N SER A 64 -5.14 -10.89 -8.55
CA SER A 64 -5.20 -9.47 -8.90
C SER A 64 -6.51 -9.09 -9.61
N LYS A 65 -7.07 -10.00 -10.40
CA LYS A 65 -8.35 -9.82 -11.12
C LYS A 65 -9.56 -9.96 -10.20
N ASP A 66 -9.59 -10.98 -9.33
CA ASP A 66 -10.79 -11.34 -8.58
C ASP A 66 -10.83 -10.75 -7.16
N TRP A 67 -9.65 -10.42 -6.61
CA TRP A 67 -9.54 -9.92 -5.24
C TRP A 67 -8.91 -8.54 -5.16
N GLY A 68 -7.92 -8.24 -6.01
CA GLY A 68 -7.11 -7.02 -5.88
C GLY A 68 -6.20 -7.01 -4.64
N ILE A 69 -6.24 -8.09 -3.86
CA ILE A 69 -5.46 -8.30 -2.64
C ILE A 69 -5.08 -9.76 -2.52
N PHE A 70 -3.85 -10.01 -2.07
CA PHE A 70 -3.36 -11.35 -1.75
C PHE A 70 -2.21 -11.28 -0.76
N GLN A 71 -1.90 -12.41 -0.13
CA GLN A 71 -0.72 -12.58 0.71
C GLN A 71 0.36 -13.33 -0.03
N VAL A 72 1.60 -12.97 0.24
CA VAL A 72 2.78 -13.59 -0.36
C VAL A 72 3.62 -14.23 0.73
N VAL A 73 4.04 -15.47 0.50
CA VAL A 73 4.96 -16.22 1.37
C VAL A 73 6.22 -16.61 0.59
N ASN A 74 7.28 -17.00 1.31
CA ASN A 74 8.58 -17.39 0.74
C ASN A 74 9.14 -16.34 -0.24
N HIS A 75 9.02 -15.06 0.11
CA HIS A 75 9.39 -13.90 -0.72
C HIS A 75 10.85 -13.45 -0.58
N ASP A 76 11.73 -14.29 -0.04
CA ASP A 76 13.16 -14.04 0.20
C ASP A 76 13.54 -12.89 1.16
N ILE A 77 12.61 -11.99 1.52
CA ILE A 77 12.81 -11.07 2.64
C ILE A 77 12.86 -11.87 3.94
N THR A 78 14.01 -11.85 4.62
CA THR A 78 14.18 -12.59 5.86
C THR A 78 13.31 -12.01 6.98
N SER A 79 12.84 -12.87 7.88
CA SER A 79 12.09 -12.46 9.07
C SER A 79 12.91 -11.52 9.97
N GLU A 80 14.24 -11.59 9.93
CA GLU A 80 15.12 -10.65 10.62
C GLU A 80 15.00 -9.24 10.06
N VAL A 81 14.96 -9.07 8.74
CA VAL A 81 14.77 -7.74 8.10
C VAL A 81 13.41 -7.17 8.46
N ILE A 82 12.35 -7.98 8.38
CA ILE A 82 10.98 -7.57 8.77
C ILE A 82 10.94 -7.17 10.25
N SER A 83 11.52 -7.99 11.13
CA SER A 83 11.54 -7.73 12.58
C SER A 83 12.31 -6.45 12.92
N LYS A 84 13.45 -6.20 12.24
CA LYS A 84 14.21 -4.96 12.42
C LYS A 84 13.41 -3.75 11.94
N LEU A 85 12.77 -3.83 10.76
CA LEU A 85 11.91 -2.77 10.22
C LEU A 85 10.78 -2.41 11.21
N GLN A 86 10.10 -3.44 11.72
CA GLN A 86 9.04 -3.26 12.71
C GLN A 86 9.57 -2.64 14.01
N LYS A 87 10.72 -3.13 14.49
CA LYS A 87 11.38 -2.63 15.70
C LYS A 87 11.74 -1.15 15.59
N VAL A 88 12.46 -0.74 14.54
CA VAL A 88 12.89 0.67 14.41
C VAL A 88 11.72 1.62 14.17
N GLY A 89 10.67 1.15 13.49
CA GLY A 89 9.42 1.91 13.33
C GLY A 89 8.72 2.09 14.68
N LYS A 90 8.63 1.03 15.48
CA LYS A 90 8.05 1.10 16.83
C LYS A 90 8.84 2.02 17.75
N GLU A 91 10.16 1.87 17.80
CA GLU A 91 11.06 2.70 18.61
C GLU A 91 10.91 4.19 18.26
N PHE A 92 10.74 4.54 16.98
CA PHE A 92 10.45 5.93 16.57
C PHE A 92 9.17 6.48 17.22
N PHE A 93 8.07 5.72 17.22
CA PHE A 93 6.80 6.17 17.81
C PHE A 93 6.80 6.21 19.34
N GLU A 94 7.75 5.53 19.98
CA GLU A 94 8.00 5.54 21.43
C GLU A 94 8.92 6.70 21.87
N LEU A 95 9.52 7.44 20.93
CA LEU A 95 10.32 8.62 21.24
C LEU A 95 9.50 9.75 21.89
N PRO A 96 10.16 10.65 22.63
CA PRO A 96 9.57 11.90 23.09
C PRO A 96 8.89 12.67 21.94
N GLN A 97 7.79 13.36 22.25
CA GLN A 97 7.01 14.10 21.26
C GLN A 97 7.87 15.12 20.50
N GLU A 98 8.77 15.83 21.19
CA GLU A 98 9.70 16.80 20.60
C GLU A 98 10.57 16.18 19.49
N GLU A 99 11.06 14.96 19.68
CA GLU A 99 11.89 14.28 18.67
C GLU A 99 11.08 13.86 17.45
N LYS A 100 9.81 13.46 17.63
CA LYS A 100 8.91 13.14 16.52
C LYS A 100 8.49 14.40 15.75
N GLU A 101 8.24 15.50 16.46
CA GLU A 101 7.90 16.79 15.85
C GLU A 101 9.05 17.40 15.05
N ALA A 102 10.30 17.09 15.39
CA ALA A 102 11.48 17.56 14.65
C ALA A 102 11.48 17.15 13.16
N ILE A 103 10.75 16.10 12.80
CA ILE A 103 10.56 15.62 11.42
C ILE A 103 9.10 15.73 10.94
N ALA A 104 8.26 16.48 11.66
CA ALA A 104 6.86 16.66 11.30
C ALA A 104 6.70 17.37 9.95
N LYS A 105 5.62 17.01 9.24
CA LYS A 105 5.24 17.70 8.01
C LYS A 105 4.99 19.20 8.31
N PRO A 106 5.75 20.13 7.70
CA PRO A 106 5.59 21.55 7.98
C PRO A 106 4.23 22.08 7.52
N VAL A 107 3.71 23.08 8.23
CA VAL A 107 2.46 23.76 7.83
C VAL A 107 2.65 24.45 6.47
N GLY A 108 1.73 24.20 5.54
CA GLY A 108 1.81 24.74 4.17
C GLY A 108 2.79 24.00 3.24
N TYR A 109 3.47 22.96 3.71
CA TYR A 109 4.27 22.10 2.86
C TYR A 109 3.37 21.30 1.91
N LYS A 110 3.61 21.48 0.60
CA LYS A 110 2.84 20.80 -0.46
C LYS A 110 3.14 19.30 -0.57
N GLY A 111 4.33 18.87 -0.15
CA GLY A 111 4.72 17.46 -0.16
C GLY A 111 3.99 16.63 0.89
N VAL A 112 4.11 15.31 0.78
CA VAL A 112 3.41 14.35 1.66
C VAL A 112 4.28 13.84 2.80
N GLU A 113 5.58 14.12 2.75
CA GLU A 113 6.57 13.57 3.66
C GLU A 113 6.57 14.25 5.04
N GLY A 114 6.94 13.48 6.06
CA GLY A 114 7.06 13.88 7.45
C GLY A 114 6.14 13.13 8.41
N TYR A 115 6.35 13.37 9.71
CA TYR A 115 5.47 12.90 10.78
C TYR A 115 4.15 13.70 10.82
N GLY A 116 3.02 12.99 10.89
CA GLY A 116 1.69 13.50 10.61
C GLY A 116 0.61 12.76 11.38
N THR A 117 -0.57 13.36 11.44
CA THR A 117 -1.79 12.71 11.97
C THR A 117 -2.95 12.80 10.95
N LYS A 118 -3.00 13.91 10.20
CA LYS A 118 -4.00 14.12 9.14
C LYS A 118 -3.75 13.23 7.92
N LEU A 119 -4.77 12.48 7.52
CA LEU A 119 -4.74 11.71 6.28
C LEU A 119 -5.22 12.57 5.10
N GLN A 120 -4.80 12.24 3.88
CA GLN A 120 -5.26 12.94 2.67
C GLN A 120 -6.75 12.71 2.37
N LYS A 121 -7.29 11.55 2.76
CA LYS A 121 -8.66 11.12 2.49
C LYS A 121 -9.63 11.38 3.66
N GLU A 122 -9.31 12.33 4.56
CA GLU A 122 -10.23 12.70 5.65
C GLU A 122 -11.47 13.42 5.12
N VAL A 123 -12.65 13.02 5.57
CA VAL A 123 -13.92 13.71 5.32
C VAL A 123 -13.97 14.98 6.19
N GLU A 124 -14.55 16.05 5.67
CA GLU A 124 -14.62 17.34 6.37
C GLU A 124 -15.16 17.18 7.81
N GLY A 125 -14.36 17.62 8.79
CA GLY A 125 -14.70 17.55 10.21
C GLY A 125 -14.49 16.19 10.90
N LYS A 126 -14.01 15.16 10.19
CA LYS A 126 -13.72 13.83 10.77
C LYS A 126 -12.25 13.43 10.60
N LYS A 127 -11.65 12.83 11.63
CA LYS A 127 -10.21 12.48 11.67
C LYS A 127 -9.97 10.98 11.79
N GLY A 128 -8.94 10.43 11.17
CA GLY A 128 -8.55 9.03 11.41
C GLY A 128 -7.93 8.84 12.80
N TRP A 129 -8.16 7.70 13.45
CA TRP A 129 -7.48 7.35 14.71
C TRP A 129 -6.08 6.79 14.43
N VAL A 130 -5.19 7.64 13.91
CA VAL A 130 -3.85 7.24 13.46
C VAL A 130 -2.86 8.40 13.52
N ASP A 131 -1.64 8.10 13.96
CA ASP A 131 -0.46 8.90 13.64
C ASP A 131 0.39 8.16 12.61
N HIS A 132 1.14 8.89 11.79
CA HIS A 132 1.95 8.28 10.75
C HIS A 132 3.26 9.02 10.50
N LEU A 133 4.24 8.29 9.97
CA LEU A 133 5.45 8.84 9.38
C LEU A 133 5.49 8.40 7.93
N PHE A 134 5.44 9.36 6.99
CA PHE A 134 5.47 9.09 5.56
C PHE A 134 6.74 9.69 4.95
N HIS A 135 7.51 8.92 4.20
CA HIS A 135 8.75 9.42 3.60
C HIS A 135 9.15 8.59 2.39
N ARG A 136 9.91 9.22 1.49
CA ARG A 136 10.45 8.55 0.32
C ARG A 136 11.63 7.67 0.72
N VAL A 137 11.64 6.44 0.20
CA VAL A 137 12.68 5.44 0.48
C VAL A 137 13.38 4.91 -0.76
N TRP A 138 12.89 5.25 -1.95
CA TRP A 138 13.52 4.95 -3.24
C TRP A 138 13.01 5.90 -4.33
N PRO A 139 13.82 6.27 -5.34
CA PRO A 139 15.24 5.95 -5.51
C PRO A 139 16.15 6.74 -4.56
N PRO A 140 17.40 6.30 -4.31
CA PRO A 140 18.32 6.99 -3.37
C PRO A 140 18.57 8.46 -3.70
N SER A 141 18.53 8.84 -4.97
CA SER A 141 18.69 10.22 -5.45
C SER A 141 17.54 11.15 -5.07
N ALA A 142 16.36 10.61 -4.78
CA ALA A 142 15.16 11.38 -4.45
C ALA A 142 14.85 11.37 -2.94
N ILE A 143 15.59 10.61 -2.13
CA ILE A 143 15.33 10.51 -0.69
C ILE A 143 15.58 11.85 0.00
N ASN A 144 14.58 12.33 0.72
CA ASN A 144 14.69 13.52 1.54
C ASN A 144 14.94 13.16 3.02
N TYR A 145 16.23 13.05 3.37
CA TYR A 145 16.65 12.67 4.72
C TYR A 145 16.25 13.65 5.84
N GLN A 146 15.73 14.85 5.51
CA GLN A 146 15.22 15.76 6.55
C GLN A 146 13.99 15.18 7.26
N PHE A 147 13.23 14.30 6.59
CA PHE A 147 12.04 13.64 7.13
C PHE A 147 12.34 12.25 7.69
N TRP A 148 13.61 11.86 7.75
CA TRP A 148 14.03 10.59 8.31
C TRP A 148 14.39 10.75 9.79
N PRO A 149 13.88 9.87 10.67
CA PRO A 149 14.29 9.81 12.07
C PRO A 149 15.81 9.64 12.21
N LYS A 150 16.39 10.42 13.12
CA LYS A 150 17.79 10.23 13.58
C LYS A 150 17.88 9.16 14.66
N ASN A 151 16.80 8.99 15.42
CA ASN A 151 16.63 7.97 16.43
C ASN A 151 15.46 7.04 16.02
N PRO A 152 15.60 5.71 16.20
CA PRO A 152 16.82 5.03 16.61
C PRO A 152 17.94 5.15 15.54
N PRO A 153 19.24 5.12 15.92
CA PRO A 153 20.35 5.30 14.96
C PRO A 153 20.37 4.26 13.83
N SER A 154 19.81 3.07 14.08
CA SER A 154 19.66 2.00 13.09
C SER A 154 18.49 2.19 12.13
N TYR A 155 17.64 3.22 12.31
CA TYR A 155 16.46 3.45 11.48
C TYR A 155 16.84 3.52 10.01
N ARG A 156 17.84 4.34 9.68
CA ARG A 156 18.25 4.57 8.30
C ARG A 156 18.75 3.30 7.62
N GLU A 157 19.75 2.65 8.21
CA GLU A 157 20.35 1.43 7.66
C GLU A 157 19.31 0.32 7.49
N THR A 158 18.40 0.17 8.47
CA THR A 158 17.34 -0.85 8.43
C THR A 158 16.35 -0.59 7.29
N ASN A 159 15.90 0.66 7.11
CA ASN A 159 14.97 1.00 6.05
C ASN A 159 15.63 0.88 4.66
N GLU A 160 16.88 1.32 4.52
CA GLU A 160 17.66 1.13 3.28
C GLU A 160 17.89 -0.36 2.96
N GLN A 161 18.11 -1.21 3.97
CA GLN A 161 18.23 -2.66 3.79
C GLN A 161 16.90 -3.27 3.29
N TYR A 162 15.77 -2.86 3.86
CA TYR A 162 14.45 -3.31 3.42
C TYR A 162 14.14 -2.87 1.98
N THR A 163 14.54 -1.66 1.59
CA THR A 163 14.16 -1.06 0.29
C THR A 163 15.15 -1.35 -0.83
N ARG A 164 16.33 -1.92 -0.53
CA ARG A 164 17.34 -2.38 -1.51
C ARG A 164 16.80 -3.41 -2.52
N LEU A 165 15.60 -3.92 -2.30
CA LEU A 165 14.86 -4.80 -3.20
C LEU A 165 14.26 -4.09 -4.43
N GLY A 166 14.48 -2.78 -4.58
CA GLY A 166 13.82 -1.94 -5.58
C GLY A 166 14.32 -2.06 -7.02
N GLY A 167 13.43 -1.71 -7.96
CA GLY A 167 13.72 -1.58 -9.39
C GLY A 167 14.10 -0.14 -9.79
N GLU A 168 14.64 0.04 -10.99
CA GLU A 168 15.20 1.33 -11.43
C GLU A 168 14.15 2.40 -11.78
N ASP A 169 12.90 1.99 -12.04
CA ASP A 169 11.90 2.83 -12.72
C ASP A 169 10.72 3.28 -11.85
N LEU A 170 10.74 3.06 -10.53
CA LEU A 170 9.62 3.37 -9.63
C LEU A 170 10.06 4.23 -8.44
N THR A 171 9.14 5.02 -7.91
CA THR A 171 9.28 5.69 -6.62
C THR A 171 8.68 4.81 -5.52
N TYR A 172 9.40 4.62 -4.42
CA TYR A 172 8.84 3.95 -3.24
C TYR A 172 8.64 4.94 -2.10
N MET A 173 7.41 5.00 -1.62
CA MET A 173 7.02 5.79 -0.46
C MET A 173 6.67 4.85 0.69
N LEU A 174 7.39 4.94 1.81
CA LEU A 174 7.09 4.13 2.99
C LEU A 174 6.28 4.95 3.98
N LYS A 175 5.11 4.45 4.34
CA LYS A 175 4.32 5.00 5.44
C LYS A 175 4.33 4.03 6.61
N ILE A 176 4.69 4.52 7.79
CA ILE A 176 4.55 3.78 9.05
C ILE A 176 3.32 4.35 9.74
N ASN A 177 2.27 3.54 9.84
CA ASN A 177 1.06 3.93 10.57
C ASN A 177 1.11 3.39 12.00
N TYR A 178 0.75 4.22 12.95
CA TYR A 178 0.62 3.91 14.37
C TYR A 178 -0.82 4.18 14.82
N TYR A 179 -1.51 3.13 15.24
CA TYR A 179 -2.88 3.21 15.75
C TYR A 179 -2.84 2.90 17.26
N PRO A 180 -2.91 3.92 18.13
CA PRO A 180 -2.93 3.67 19.57
C PRO A 180 -4.21 2.93 19.99
N PRO A 181 -4.21 2.24 21.13
CA PRO A 181 -5.43 1.65 21.69
C PRO A 181 -6.55 2.69 21.77
N CYS A 182 -7.72 2.33 21.27
CA CYS A 182 -8.90 3.19 21.22
C CYS A 182 -9.94 2.68 22.22
N PRO A 183 -10.49 3.50 23.13
CA PRO A 183 -11.47 3.01 24.10
C PRO A 183 -12.82 2.62 23.47
N CYS A 184 -13.13 3.15 22.28
CA CYS A 184 -14.35 2.92 21.52
C CYS A 184 -14.04 2.45 20.07
N PRO A 185 -13.37 1.29 19.87
CA PRO A 185 -12.93 0.85 18.55
C PRO A 185 -14.08 0.58 17.58
N GLU A 186 -15.27 0.31 18.10
CA GLU A 186 -16.49 0.08 17.34
C GLU A 186 -17.05 1.35 16.69
N LEU A 187 -16.60 2.54 17.13
CA LEU A 187 -17.07 3.85 16.64
C LEU A 187 -16.06 4.56 15.74
N ALA A 188 -14.80 4.14 15.73
CA ALA A 188 -13.70 4.83 15.06
C ALA A 188 -13.04 3.96 13.98
N LEU A 189 -12.46 4.63 12.99
CA LEU A 189 -11.59 4.01 12.00
C LEU A 189 -10.19 4.60 12.11
N GLY A 190 -9.18 3.75 11.93
CA GLY A 190 -7.81 4.20 11.78
C GLY A 190 -7.63 4.89 10.43
N VAL A 191 -8.08 4.23 9.37
CA VAL A 191 -8.13 4.78 8.01
C VAL A 191 -9.50 4.47 7.42
N VAL A 192 -10.15 5.48 6.86
CA VAL A 192 -11.48 5.36 6.23
C VAL A 192 -11.43 4.46 5.00
N PRO A 193 -12.58 3.95 4.52
CA PRO A 193 -12.65 3.20 3.27
C PRO A 193 -12.03 3.94 2.09
N HIS A 194 -11.11 3.27 1.38
CA HIS A 194 -10.42 3.82 0.22
C HIS A 194 -9.83 2.71 -0.65
N THR A 195 -9.44 3.09 -1.88
CA THR A 195 -8.46 2.38 -2.71
C THR A 195 -7.10 3.05 -2.59
N ASP A 196 -6.02 2.36 -2.98
CA ASP A 196 -4.68 2.95 -3.02
C ASP A 196 -4.44 3.65 -4.35
N MET A 197 -3.90 4.88 -4.33
CA MET A 197 -3.55 5.60 -5.56
C MET A 197 -2.26 5.07 -6.22
N SER A 198 -1.50 4.21 -5.53
CA SER A 198 -0.26 3.61 -6.02
C SER A 198 -0.52 2.62 -7.15
N SER A 199 0.54 2.08 -7.76
CA SER A 199 0.40 0.91 -8.65
C SER A 199 0.21 -0.36 -7.83
N ILE A 200 1.08 -0.56 -6.84
CA ILE A 200 1.07 -1.71 -5.93
C ILE A 200 1.41 -1.21 -4.54
N THR A 201 0.76 -1.75 -3.51
CA THR A 201 1.17 -1.55 -2.11
C THR A 201 1.69 -2.86 -1.54
N ILE A 202 2.86 -2.81 -0.90
CA ILE A 202 3.44 -3.93 -0.15
C ILE A 202 3.34 -3.60 1.32
N LEU A 203 2.48 -4.31 2.04
CA LEU A 203 2.17 -4.04 3.44
C LEU A 203 2.75 -5.12 4.34
N VAL A 204 3.59 -4.67 5.28
CA VAL A 204 3.99 -5.45 6.45
C VAL A 204 3.08 -5.06 7.62
N PRO A 205 2.24 -5.96 8.15
CA PRO A 205 1.45 -5.70 9.34
C PRO A 205 2.24 -6.06 10.61
N ASN A 206 1.81 -5.60 11.78
CA ASN A 206 2.13 -6.29 13.04
C ASN A 206 1.10 -7.41 13.33
N GLU A 207 1.22 -8.06 14.48
CA GLU A 207 0.34 -9.15 14.89
C GLU A 207 -1.10 -8.73 15.24
N VAL A 208 -1.38 -7.42 15.29
CA VAL A 208 -2.68 -6.88 15.68
C VAL A 208 -3.56 -6.72 14.43
N GLN A 209 -4.70 -7.42 14.45
CA GLN A 209 -5.69 -7.37 13.39
C GLN A 209 -6.27 -5.96 13.18
N GLY A 210 -6.73 -5.70 11.96
CA GLY A 210 -7.51 -4.51 11.66
C GLY A 210 -7.55 -4.05 10.20
N LEU A 211 -6.87 -4.77 9.29
CA LEU A 211 -7.13 -4.57 7.86
C LEU A 211 -8.47 -5.20 7.51
N GLN A 212 -9.34 -4.43 6.87
CA GLN A 212 -10.61 -4.92 6.35
C GLN A 212 -10.74 -4.66 4.86
N VAL A 213 -11.34 -5.60 4.15
CA VAL A 213 -11.65 -5.50 2.72
C VAL A 213 -13.16 -5.53 2.52
N PHE A 214 -13.63 -4.80 1.50
CA PHE A 214 -15.03 -4.82 1.12
C PHE A 214 -15.26 -5.87 0.03
N LYS A 215 -16.13 -6.83 0.31
CA LYS A 215 -16.47 -7.92 -0.62
C LYS A 215 -17.91 -8.34 -0.42
N ASP A 216 -18.61 -8.65 -1.51
CA ASP A 216 -20.01 -9.10 -1.49
C ASP A 216 -20.92 -8.18 -0.63
N ASP A 217 -20.74 -6.87 -0.77
CA ASP A 217 -21.43 -5.80 -0.03
C ASP A 217 -21.18 -5.73 1.50
N HIS A 218 -20.12 -6.37 1.97
CA HIS A 218 -19.79 -6.43 3.40
C HIS A 218 -18.31 -6.14 3.68
N TRP A 219 -18.02 -5.70 4.91
CA TRP A 219 -16.65 -5.54 5.41
C TRP A 219 -16.20 -6.76 6.19
N TYR A 220 -15.05 -7.30 5.82
CA TYR A 220 -14.45 -8.46 6.47
C TYR A 220 -13.03 -8.18 6.94
N ASP A 221 -12.68 -8.70 8.12
CA ASP A 221 -11.29 -8.76 8.57
C ASP A 221 -10.48 -9.71 7.66
N VAL A 222 -9.25 -9.34 7.36
CA VAL A 222 -8.31 -10.18 6.60
C VAL A 222 -7.43 -10.99 7.54
N ALA A 223 -7.37 -12.31 7.36
CA ALA A 223 -6.51 -13.16 8.17
C ALA A 223 -5.04 -12.90 7.83
N TYR A 224 -4.18 -12.75 8.84
CA TYR A 224 -2.75 -12.54 8.64
C TYR A 224 -1.99 -13.85 8.75
N ILE A 225 -1.09 -14.08 7.79
CA ILE A 225 -0.13 -15.18 7.84
C ILE A 225 1.19 -14.65 8.43
N PRO A 226 1.76 -15.30 9.47
CA PRO A 226 3.04 -14.89 10.04
C PRO A 226 4.14 -14.82 8.97
N ASN A 227 4.90 -13.72 8.97
CA ASN A 227 5.94 -13.40 8.00
C ASN A 227 5.46 -13.25 6.54
N ALA A 228 4.17 -13.25 6.24
CA ALA A 228 3.69 -12.95 4.90
C ALA A 228 3.65 -11.43 4.66
N LEU A 229 3.77 -11.05 3.38
CA LEU A 229 3.51 -9.69 2.92
C LEU A 229 2.09 -9.62 2.37
N ILE A 230 1.36 -8.55 2.66
CA ILE A 230 0.06 -8.29 2.05
C ILE A 230 0.28 -7.38 0.84
N ILE A 231 -0.22 -7.78 -0.32
CA ILE A 231 -0.11 -7.03 -1.57
C ILE A 231 -1.48 -6.47 -1.94
N HIS A 232 -1.55 -5.16 -2.18
CA HIS A 232 -2.70 -4.52 -2.78
C HIS A 232 -2.39 -4.12 -4.22
N ILE A 233 -3.34 -4.32 -5.11
CA ILE A 233 -3.40 -3.64 -6.40
C ILE A 233 -4.01 -2.26 -6.16
N GLY A 234 -3.38 -1.22 -6.70
CA GLY A 234 -3.87 0.16 -6.63
C GLY A 234 -4.43 0.67 -7.95
N ASP A 235 -4.96 1.89 -7.91
CA ASP A 235 -5.73 2.52 -8.98
C ASP A 235 -4.93 2.64 -10.27
N GLN A 236 -3.63 2.93 -10.20
CA GLN A 236 -2.78 3.05 -11.39
C GLN A 236 -2.69 1.72 -12.14
N MET A 237 -2.61 0.60 -11.42
CA MET A 237 -2.53 -0.72 -12.03
C MET A 237 -3.89 -1.15 -12.62
N GLU A 238 -5.00 -0.80 -11.97
CA GLU A 238 -6.34 -0.99 -12.54
C GLU A 238 -6.51 -0.21 -13.85
N ILE A 239 -6.10 1.07 -13.88
CA ILE A 239 -6.16 1.91 -15.09
C ILE A 239 -5.27 1.34 -16.20
N LEU A 240 -4.01 1.02 -15.90
CA LEU A 240 -3.05 0.51 -16.88
C LEU A 240 -3.49 -0.85 -17.46
N SER A 241 -4.16 -1.68 -16.66
CA SER A 241 -4.71 -2.96 -17.09
C SER A 241 -6.08 -2.86 -17.77
N ASN A 242 -6.59 -1.65 -18.00
CA ASN A 242 -7.92 -1.40 -18.55
C ASN A 242 -9.03 -2.14 -17.77
N GLY A 243 -8.93 -2.10 -16.45
CA GLY A 243 -9.91 -2.70 -15.55
C GLY A 243 -9.77 -4.21 -15.35
N ILE A 244 -8.74 -4.86 -15.88
CA ILE A 244 -8.52 -6.30 -15.69
C ILE A 244 -8.12 -6.60 -14.25
N TYR A 245 -7.13 -5.87 -13.72
CA TYR A 245 -6.77 -5.94 -12.30
C TYR A 245 -7.65 -4.98 -11.50
N LYS A 246 -8.01 -5.37 -10.28
CA LYS A 246 -8.94 -4.62 -9.44
C LYS A 246 -8.22 -3.94 -8.30
N SER A 247 -8.40 -2.63 -8.18
CA SER A 247 -7.96 -1.88 -7.02
C SER A 247 -8.80 -2.29 -5.82
N VAL A 248 -8.16 -2.74 -4.74
CA VAL A 248 -8.88 -3.26 -3.58
C VAL A 248 -9.47 -2.14 -2.74
N TYR A 249 -10.80 -2.15 -2.57
CA TYR A 249 -11.47 -1.25 -1.64
C TYR A 249 -11.35 -1.77 -0.21
N HIS A 250 -10.64 -1.03 0.63
CA HIS A 250 -10.22 -1.48 1.95
C HIS A 250 -10.29 -0.36 3.00
N ARG A 251 -10.27 -0.73 4.28
CA ARG A 251 -10.24 0.21 5.42
C ARG A 251 -9.40 -0.33 6.57
N THR A 252 -9.17 0.48 7.59
CA THR A 252 -8.47 0.06 8.80
C THR A 252 -9.31 0.32 10.04
N THR A 253 -9.57 -0.74 10.81
CA THR A 253 -10.14 -0.67 12.17
C THR A 253 -9.03 -0.53 13.21
N VAL A 254 -9.45 -0.18 14.44
CA VAL A 254 -8.55 0.00 15.58
C VAL A 254 -8.88 -1.01 16.68
N ASN A 255 -7.95 -1.19 17.61
CA ASN A 255 -8.08 -2.17 18.68
C ASN A 255 -8.25 -1.48 20.05
N LYS A 256 -8.95 -2.14 20.97
CA LYS A 256 -9.22 -1.60 22.31
C LYS A 256 -8.00 -1.59 23.23
N GLU A 257 -7.16 -2.62 23.12
CA GLU A 257 -6.15 -2.93 24.12
C GLU A 257 -4.73 -2.83 23.56
N LYS A 258 -4.55 -3.16 22.28
CA LYS A 258 -3.24 -3.29 21.66
C LYS A 258 -3.00 -2.21 20.62
N THR A 259 -1.78 -1.68 20.59
CA THR A 259 -1.34 -0.82 19.49
C THR A 259 -1.25 -1.63 18.21
N ARG A 260 -1.95 -1.19 17.16
CA ARG A 260 -1.77 -1.72 15.81
C ARG A 260 -0.73 -0.87 15.09
N MET A 261 0.12 -1.50 14.30
CA MET A 261 1.06 -0.81 13.41
C MET A 261 1.11 -1.50 12.05
N SER A 262 1.44 -0.72 11.02
CA SER A 262 1.62 -1.24 9.67
C SER A 262 2.64 -0.42 8.91
N TRP A 263 3.38 -1.06 8.01
CA TRP A 263 4.39 -0.45 7.14
C TRP A 263 4.03 -0.66 5.66
N PRO A 264 2.96 -0.02 5.13
CA PRO A 264 2.72 -0.01 3.69
C PRO A 264 3.81 0.76 2.95
N MET A 265 4.42 0.10 1.97
CA MET A 265 5.29 0.68 0.97
C MET A 265 4.50 0.80 -0.34
N PHE A 266 4.27 2.04 -0.76
CA PHE A 266 3.56 2.38 -1.99
C PHE A 266 4.55 2.45 -3.14
N LEU A 267 4.31 1.67 -4.19
CA LEU A 267 5.09 1.68 -5.41
C LEU A 267 4.36 2.56 -6.42
N GLU A 268 4.94 3.73 -6.67
CA GLU A 268 4.37 4.78 -7.51
C GLU A 268 5.19 4.93 -8.78
N PRO A 269 4.55 5.22 -9.93
CA PRO A 269 5.30 5.64 -11.11
C PRO A 269 6.06 6.94 -10.82
N PRO A 270 7.17 7.23 -11.54
CA PRO A 270 7.89 8.48 -11.40
C PRO A 270 6.98 9.70 -11.62
N SER A 271 7.30 10.83 -10.97
CA SER A 271 6.46 12.04 -11.00
C SER A 271 6.24 12.64 -12.39
N GLU A 272 7.09 12.31 -13.37
CA GLU A 272 6.88 12.66 -14.79
C GLU A 272 5.66 11.95 -15.42
N PHE A 273 5.08 10.96 -14.74
CA PHE A 273 3.86 10.26 -15.12
C PHE A 273 2.67 10.54 -14.17
N GLU A 274 2.85 11.37 -13.12
CA GLU A 274 1.80 11.72 -12.13
C GLU A 274 0.71 12.65 -12.70
N ASP A 275 0.91 13.26 -13.88
CA ASP A 275 -0.05 14.18 -14.52
C ASP A 275 -1.33 13.52 -15.07
N ILE A 276 -1.54 12.23 -14.80
CA ILE A 276 -2.78 11.51 -15.14
C ILE A 276 -3.75 11.57 -13.94
N HIS A 277 -4.01 12.76 -13.40
CA HIS A 277 -5.09 12.97 -12.45
C HIS A 277 -6.34 13.49 -13.17
N THR A 278 -7.38 12.65 -13.13
CA THR A 278 -8.80 13.02 -13.05
C THR A 278 -9.38 13.87 -14.18
N ASP A 279 -9.49 13.31 -15.38
CA ASP A 279 -10.68 13.57 -16.20
C ASP A 279 -11.55 12.31 -16.14
N GLN A 280 -12.76 12.45 -15.60
CA GLN A 280 -13.77 11.40 -15.75
C GLN A 280 -13.97 11.13 -17.26
N PRO A 281 -14.07 9.86 -17.70
CA PRO A 281 -14.33 9.60 -19.10
C PRO A 281 -15.71 10.15 -19.45
N SER A 282 -15.76 11.12 -20.37
CA SER A 282 -17.00 11.42 -21.07
C SER A 282 -17.40 10.20 -21.91
N PRO A 283 -18.71 9.88 -22.05
CA PRO A 283 -19.15 8.65 -22.71
C PRO A 283 -18.80 8.57 -24.21
N ASP A 284 -18.37 9.68 -24.81
CA ASP A 284 -18.33 9.85 -26.27
C ASP A 284 -16.92 9.90 -26.86
N THR A 285 -15.87 9.51 -26.13
CA THR A 285 -14.51 9.39 -26.69
C THR A 285 -14.05 7.95 -26.86
N PHE A 286 -14.88 7.17 -27.54
CA PHE A 286 -14.41 6.00 -28.30
C PHE A 286 -13.56 6.56 -29.45
N PHE A 287 -12.23 6.58 -29.33
CA PHE A 287 -11.25 6.32 -30.40
C PHE A 287 -9.82 6.67 -29.93
N SER A 288 -8.93 5.68 -30.02
CA SER A 288 -7.45 5.78 -30.01
C SER A 288 -6.76 6.15 -28.67
N ARG A 289 -6.73 5.24 -27.70
CA ARG A 289 -5.78 5.30 -26.55
C ARG A 289 -4.94 4.03 -26.37
N SER A 290 -4.80 3.21 -27.41
CA SER A 290 -3.94 2.03 -27.43
C SER A 290 -2.43 2.36 -27.59
N SER A 291 -2.05 3.63 -27.67
CA SER A 291 -0.69 4.04 -28.05
C SER A 291 0.12 4.78 -26.98
N ILE A 292 -0.39 5.00 -25.75
CA ILE A 292 0.27 5.91 -24.80
C ILE A 292 0.97 5.22 -23.61
N TYR A 293 0.78 3.92 -23.38
CA TYR A 293 1.42 3.25 -22.23
C TYR A 293 2.22 2.01 -22.63
N ARG A 294 3.28 2.21 -23.41
CA ARG A 294 4.43 1.29 -23.40
C ARG A 294 5.25 1.58 -22.16
N VAL A 295 4.82 1.05 -21.02
CA VAL A 295 5.68 0.96 -19.85
C VAL A 295 6.79 -0.02 -20.21
N THR A 296 7.95 0.50 -20.59
CA THR A 296 9.16 -0.29 -20.81
C THR A 296 9.73 -0.62 -19.43
N ILE A 297 9.14 -1.59 -18.72
CA ILE A 297 9.75 -2.13 -17.50
C ILE A 297 10.91 -3.05 -17.93
N CYS A 298 12.11 -2.65 -17.51
CA CYS A 298 13.37 -3.24 -17.90
C CYS A 298 13.44 -4.75 -17.56
N ARG A 299 13.80 -5.56 -18.56
CA ARG A 299 13.95 -7.03 -18.53
C ARG A 299 15.08 -7.55 -17.61
N ARG A 300 15.60 -6.75 -16.68
CA ARG A 300 16.82 -7.07 -15.92
C ARG A 300 16.74 -6.64 -14.45
N THR A 301 16.16 -7.47 -13.60
CA THR A 301 16.57 -7.54 -12.18
C THR A 301 16.31 -8.93 -11.59
N ILE A 302 17.15 -9.91 -11.96
CA ILE A 302 17.23 -11.18 -11.22
C ILE A 302 18.21 -10.95 -10.08
N ALA A 303 17.67 -10.50 -8.95
CA ALA A 303 18.37 -10.58 -7.66
C ALA A 303 17.42 -10.82 -6.48
N CYS A 304 16.10 -10.58 -6.62
CA CYS A 304 15.06 -10.90 -5.64
C CYS A 304 13.74 -11.24 -6.37
N ARG A 305 12.91 -12.16 -5.83
CA ARG A 305 11.62 -12.52 -6.45
C ARG A 305 10.48 -11.51 -6.21
N LEU A 306 10.69 -10.45 -5.42
CA LEU A 306 9.70 -9.39 -5.24
C LEU A 306 9.57 -8.45 -6.47
N PRO A 307 10.67 -8.02 -7.12
CA PRO A 307 10.63 -7.51 -8.50
C PRO A 307 9.96 -8.46 -9.49
N THR A 308 9.97 -9.78 -9.24
CA THR A 308 9.26 -10.75 -10.06
C THR A 308 7.74 -10.54 -10.01
N ILE A 309 7.12 -10.15 -8.88
CA ILE A 309 5.67 -9.84 -8.88
C ILE A 309 5.34 -8.68 -9.84
N ILE A 310 6.13 -7.61 -9.79
CA ILE A 310 5.98 -6.44 -10.67
C ILE A 310 6.18 -6.86 -12.13
N ASN A 311 7.24 -7.62 -12.40
CA ASN A 311 7.54 -8.14 -13.73
C ASN A 311 6.49 -9.13 -14.23
N LEU A 312 5.90 -9.96 -13.36
CA LEU A 312 4.88 -10.94 -13.72
C LEU A 312 3.52 -10.30 -13.96
N LEU A 313 3.14 -9.28 -13.18
CA LEU A 313 1.94 -8.47 -13.46
C LEU A 313 2.04 -7.78 -14.83
N ALA A 314 3.22 -7.29 -15.19
CA ALA A 314 3.51 -6.72 -16.52
C ALA A 314 3.61 -7.78 -17.63
N CYS A 315 4.18 -8.97 -17.35
CA CYS A 315 4.30 -10.06 -18.33
C CYS A 315 2.93 -10.69 -18.65
N GLY A 316 2.02 -10.75 -17.66
CA GLY A 316 0.63 -11.16 -17.85
C GLY A 316 -0.12 -10.26 -18.86
N GLN A 317 0.13 -8.94 -18.83
CA GLN A 317 -0.37 -8.00 -19.84
C GLN A 317 0.18 -8.31 -21.25
N LEU A 318 1.48 -8.55 -21.38
CA LEU A 318 2.15 -8.82 -22.67
C LEU A 318 1.67 -10.12 -23.32
N ASN A 319 1.52 -11.19 -22.55
CA ASN A 319 0.98 -12.46 -23.06
C ASN A 319 -0.46 -12.28 -23.58
N HIS A 320 -1.27 -11.46 -22.92
CA HIS A 320 -2.66 -11.24 -23.34
C HIS A 320 -2.78 -10.30 -24.56
N LEU A 321 -1.88 -9.32 -24.71
CA LEU A 321 -1.79 -8.47 -25.91
C LEU A 321 -1.37 -9.28 -27.15
N LEU A 322 -0.46 -10.25 -27.00
CA LEU A 322 -0.08 -11.20 -28.06
C LEU A 322 -1.26 -12.10 -28.47
N TYR A 323 -2.12 -12.50 -27.52
CA TYR A 323 -3.32 -13.29 -27.81
C TYR A 323 -4.46 -12.48 -28.45
N LEU A 324 -4.52 -11.16 -28.24
CA LEU A 324 -5.56 -10.30 -28.81
C LEU A 324 -5.21 -9.71 -30.18
N THR A 325 -3.97 -9.88 -30.67
CA THR A 325 -3.51 -9.27 -31.94
C THR A 325 -3.05 -10.24 -33.02
N LEU A 326 -3.02 -11.56 -32.76
CA LEU A 326 -2.63 -12.54 -33.78
C LEU A 326 -3.81 -13.44 -34.17
N PRO A 327 -4.27 -13.40 -35.44
CA PRO A 327 -5.06 -14.49 -35.98
C PRO A 327 -4.23 -15.77 -35.87
N SER A 328 -4.88 -16.84 -35.40
CA SER A 328 -4.32 -18.17 -35.30
C SER A 328 -3.54 -18.56 -36.58
N LYS A 329 -2.27 -18.92 -36.38
CA LYS A 329 -1.23 -19.33 -37.36
C LYS A 329 -0.38 -18.17 -37.88
N ILE A 330 0.82 -18.01 -37.31
CA ILE A 330 2.08 -17.80 -38.04
C ILE A 330 3.23 -18.22 -37.12
N ASP A 331 4.18 -18.94 -37.71
CA ASP A 331 5.40 -19.51 -37.13
C ASP A 331 6.32 -18.43 -36.54
N LEU A 332 6.90 -18.70 -35.37
CA LEU A 332 7.82 -17.79 -34.68
C LEU A 332 9.25 -17.94 -35.25
N THR A 333 9.55 -17.15 -36.28
CA THR A 333 10.94 -16.80 -36.59
C THR A 333 11.12 -15.29 -36.50
N LEU A 334 11.92 -14.91 -35.50
CA LEU A 334 12.68 -13.67 -35.36
C LEU A 334 12.89 -12.89 -36.66
N GLU A 335 12.39 -11.66 -36.69
CA GLU A 335 13.03 -10.44 -37.23
C GLU A 335 11.97 -9.35 -37.24
N LEU A 336 12.25 -8.18 -36.63
CA LEU A 336 11.72 -6.88 -37.06
C LEU A 336 12.46 -5.78 -36.29
N LEU A 337 13.70 -5.58 -36.76
CA LEU A 337 14.35 -4.27 -36.82
C LEU A 337 13.62 -3.42 -37.87
N GLU A 338 13.63 -2.11 -37.65
CA GLU A 338 13.27 -1.02 -38.58
C GLU A 338 11.76 -0.85 -38.91
N PHE A 339 11.18 0.26 -38.44
CA PHE A 339 10.69 1.30 -39.35
C PHE A 339 10.58 2.63 -38.61
N VAL A 340 11.47 3.54 -39.00
CA VAL A 340 11.40 4.99 -38.77
C VAL A 340 10.47 5.57 -39.83
N PHE A 341 9.48 6.37 -39.42
CA PHE A 341 9.19 7.68 -39.99
C PHE A 341 8.46 8.53 -38.96
#